data_AF-A0A2P2E0H7-F1
#
_entry.id   AF-A0A2P2E0H7-F1
#
_cell.length_a   1.000
_cell.length_b   1.000
_cell.length_c   1.000
_cell.angle_alpha   90.00
_cell.angle_beta   90.00
_cell.angle_gamma   90.00
#
_symmetry.space_group_name_H-M   'P 1'
#
loop_
_entity.id
_entity.type
_entity.pdbx_description
1 polymer ?
#
loop_
_entity_poly.entity_id
_entity_poly.type
_entity_poly.pdbx_seq_one_letter_code
_entity_poly.pdbx_strand_id
1 'polypeptide(L)'
;MALVSFQDTESKTNIAHEDGWESQERQIQVLGKEKTIRILYKPDAKKRSFAKEMLDRACAYIPRVAEYLNSAPSADTLTIKDIIDGSIARNEGSIIYVPLAYPDPELLTPPPLLYHEIGHWWFGQEPRWIGEGVSSFLPIALQASGYLQWDEFEMHKIKSWWGFFNPLSKRDFPLGDSNSKDETINSDFQIYYEKTFKIQYYIFTYLGKEKYRDFLISLTDPDHKTWNEYFIAPSKTLWEQKSKGVLSLLDSQKKINWEKQLSGWILTKGYSKERASLLSDADGDSLTDFEEEVFGTDLSQWDTDADGIGDALERVLGTDPKQSNVRSELKSQLKKKGIQLDGMDDDWDLLEIPEIKNPSLEIGKQRMALQSFRYLIKDQVLYGVIRAKQPFYEVFQSQKDLYFYLMDVSASKERSGLGFKLHMNDAYGWEHERTKGEKRYFWGKVGHVFEFKIDLSSHPDSDLKLIPLLNGSKGPSFGQWDYASPITIPIPLW
;
A
#
# COMPACT_ATOMS: atom_id res chain seq x y z
N MET A 1 17.23 24.71 -4.05
CA MET A 1 15.92 24.53 -4.73
C MET A 1 14.85 24.96 -3.75
N ALA A 2 13.95 25.85 -4.18
CA ALA A 2 13.05 26.57 -3.30
C ALA A 2 12.06 25.62 -2.59
N LEU A 3 12.05 25.68 -1.26
CA LEU A 3 10.94 25.22 -0.43
C LEU A 3 9.70 26.02 -0.83
N VAL A 4 8.74 25.37 -1.48
CA VAL A 4 7.41 25.94 -1.65
C VAL A 4 6.74 25.83 -0.28
N SER A 5 6.73 26.94 0.47
CA SER A 5 5.89 27.08 1.65
C SER A 5 4.43 27.02 1.20
N PHE A 6 3.68 26.02 1.67
CA PHE A 6 2.24 26.06 1.62
C PHE A 6 1.79 27.26 2.44
N GLN A 7 1.32 28.31 1.77
CA GLN A 7 0.48 29.30 2.44
C GLN A 7 -0.86 28.60 2.71
N ASP A 8 -1.17 28.37 3.98
CA ASP A 8 -2.54 28.11 4.44
C ASP A 8 -3.37 29.35 4.10
N THR A 9 -3.93 29.39 2.90
CA THR A 9 -5.13 30.19 2.67
C THR A 9 -6.25 29.45 3.36
N GLU A 10 -6.84 30.04 4.42
CA GLU A 10 -8.07 29.56 5.05
C GLU A 10 -9.16 29.36 3.98
N SER A 11 -9.23 28.18 3.37
CA SER A 11 -10.30 27.83 2.45
C SER A 11 -11.53 27.54 3.30
N LYS A 12 -12.52 28.42 3.27
CA LYS A 12 -13.78 28.21 3.98
C LYS A 12 -14.49 26.98 3.38
N THR A 13 -14.53 25.89 4.13
CA THR A 13 -15.41 24.76 3.82
C THR A 13 -16.85 25.23 4.00
N ASN A 14 -17.64 25.25 2.91
CA ASN A 14 -19.05 25.59 2.98
C ASN A 14 -19.86 24.32 3.25
N ILE A 15 -20.81 24.40 4.20
CA ILE A 15 -21.77 23.32 4.46
C ILE A 15 -23.12 23.75 3.90
N ALA A 16 -23.70 22.96 2.99
CA ALA A 16 -25.06 23.17 2.47
C ALA A 16 -25.95 21.94 2.68
N HIS A 17 -27.26 22.15 2.66
CA HIS A 17 -28.26 21.09 2.79
C HIS A 17 -29.09 20.98 1.50
N GLU A 18 -29.12 19.79 0.88
CA GLU A 18 -29.87 19.51 -0.34
C GLU A 18 -30.59 18.16 -0.21
N ASP A 19 -31.92 18.12 -0.30
CA ASP A 19 -32.73 16.89 -0.37
C ASP A 19 -32.39 15.79 0.67
N GLY A 20 -32.14 16.20 1.92
CA GLY A 20 -31.77 15.28 3.00
C GLY A 20 -30.32 14.77 2.95
N TRP A 21 -29.44 15.52 2.29
CA TRP A 21 -27.98 15.40 2.27
C TRP A 21 -27.33 16.66 2.82
N GLU A 22 -26.17 16.50 3.44
CA GLU A 22 -25.22 17.58 3.73
C GLU A 22 -24.12 17.56 2.66
N SER A 23 -23.58 18.74 2.36
CA SER A 23 -22.39 18.89 1.51
C SER A 23 -21.25 19.53 2.28
N GLN A 24 -20.02 19.20 1.90
CA GLN A 24 -18.82 19.97 2.22
C GLN A 24 -18.05 20.20 0.92
N GLU A 25 -17.64 21.43 0.64
CA GLU A 25 -16.93 21.73 -0.60
C GLU A 25 -15.73 22.66 -0.41
N ARG A 26 -14.75 22.51 -1.31
CA ARG A 26 -13.55 23.33 -1.39
C ARG A 26 -13.19 23.61 -2.84
N GLN A 27 -12.86 24.86 -3.15
CA GLN A 27 -12.27 25.24 -4.42
C GLN A 27 -10.75 25.05 -4.39
N ILE A 28 -10.19 24.49 -5.45
CA ILE A 28 -8.76 24.26 -5.62
C ILE A 28 -8.30 24.73 -7.01
N GLN A 29 -7.01 25.02 -7.15
CA GLN A 29 -6.39 25.29 -8.44
C GLN A 29 -5.81 24.01 -9.03
N VAL A 30 -6.19 23.70 -10.27
CA VAL A 30 -5.73 22.52 -11.02
C VAL A 30 -5.22 23.01 -12.38
N LEU A 31 -3.90 23.04 -12.56
CA LEU A 31 -3.23 23.58 -13.76
C LEU A 31 -3.75 24.98 -14.16
N GLY A 32 -3.94 25.86 -13.17
CA GLY A 32 -4.41 27.24 -13.37
C GLY A 32 -5.91 27.38 -13.64
N LYS A 33 -6.68 26.30 -13.54
CA LYS A 33 -8.15 26.33 -13.58
C LYS A 33 -8.70 26.13 -12.17
N GLU A 34 -9.69 26.93 -11.80
CA GLU A 34 -10.44 26.71 -10.56
C GLU A 34 -11.36 25.49 -10.71
N LYS A 35 -11.34 24.60 -9.73
CA LYS A 35 -12.20 23.41 -9.65
C LYS A 35 -12.82 23.31 -8.27
N THR A 36 -14.07 22.85 -8.20
CA THR A 36 -14.77 22.59 -6.94
C THR A 36 -14.75 21.10 -6.62
N ILE A 37 -14.23 20.74 -5.46
CA ILE A 37 -14.36 19.39 -4.91
C ILE A 37 -15.46 19.41 -3.87
N ARG A 38 -16.45 18.52 -4.03
CA ARG A 38 -17.63 18.45 -3.17
C ARG A 38 -17.79 17.05 -2.61
N ILE A 39 -18.03 16.92 -1.31
CA ILE A 39 -18.45 15.68 -0.66
C ILE A 39 -19.92 15.79 -0.29
N LEU A 40 -20.76 14.84 -0.72
CA LEU A 40 -22.19 14.75 -0.35
C LEU A 40 -22.42 13.55 0.55
N TYR A 41 -23.08 13.73 1.69
CA TYR A 41 -23.28 12.65 2.66
C TYR A 41 -24.59 12.79 3.47
N LYS A 42 -25.01 11.70 4.11
CA LYS A 42 -26.20 11.74 4.97
C LYS A 42 -25.89 12.46 6.29
N PRO A 43 -26.77 13.38 6.76
CA PRO A 43 -26.55 14.12 8.00
C PRO A 43 -26.30 13.18 9.19
N ASP A 44 -25.06 13.16 9.66
CA ASP A 44 -24.59 12.38 10.80
C ASP A 44 -23.25 12.97 11.27
N ALA A 45 -23.04 13.05 12.58
CA ALA A 45 -21.87 13.74 13.14
C ALA A 45 -20.54 13.05 12.77
N LYS A 46 -20.54 11.71 12.70
CA LYS A 46 -19.38 10.93 12.31
C LYS A 46 -19.13 11.06 10.81
N LYS A 47 -20.18 10.96 9.98
CA LYS A 47 -20.09 11.21 8.53
C LYS A 47 -19.59 12.61 8.20
N ARG A 48 -19.96 13.63 9.00
CA ARG A 48 -19.43 15.00 8.84
C ARG A 48 -17.91 15.05 9.03
N SER A 49 -17.37 14.35 10.02
CA SER A 49 -15.92 14.25 10.23
C SER A 49 -15.23 13.51 9.08
N PHE A 50 -15.80 12.37 8.66
CA PHE A 50 -15.28 11.58 7.53
C PHE A 50 -15.29 12.34 6.21
N ALA A 51 -16.37 13.08 5.94
CA ALA A 51 -16.46 13.93 4.77
C ALA A 51 -15.38 15.02 4.74
N LYS A 52 -15.04 15.61 5.89
CA LYS A 52 -13.94 16.58 5.98
C LYS A 52 -12.60 15.92 5.60
N GLU A 53 -12.29 14.77 6.18
CA GLU A 53 -11.04 14.04 5.90
C GLU A 53 -10.95 13.59 4.43
N MET A 54 -12.06 13.12 3.84
CA MET A 54 -12.07 12.78 2.41
C MET A 54 -11.92 14.00 1.51
N LEU A 55 -12.52 15.14 1.87
CA LEU A 55 -12.33 16.41 1.16
C LEU A 55 -10.86 16.84 1.21
N ASP A 56 -10.24 16.79 2.39
CA ASP A 56 -8.83 17.14 2.58
C ASP A 56 -7.92 16.27 1.71
N ARG A 57 -8.14 14.95 1.69
CA ARG A 57 -7.38 14.00 0.86
C ARG A 57 -7.59 14.21 -0.63
N ALA A 58 -8.83 14.37 -1.08
CA ALA A 58 -9.14 14.60 -2.49
C ALA A 58 -8.50 15.91 -2.99
N CYS A 59 -8.61 16.99 -2.22
CA CYS A 59 -7.99 18.28 -2.54
C CYS A 59 -6.46 18.23 -2.56
N ALA A 60 -5.84 17.39 -1.74
CA ALA A 60 -4.39 17.17 -1.76
C ALA A 60 -3.93 16.31 -2.95
N TYR A 61 -4.74 15.34 -3.37
CA TYR A 61 -4.36 14.35 -4.39
C TYR A 61 -4.61 14.84 -5.83
N ILE A 62 -5.77 15.46 -6.11
CA ILE A 62 -6.22 15.86 -7.46
C ILE A 62 -5.21 16.77 -8.19
N PRO A 63 -4.67 17.84 -7.57
CA PRO A 63 -3.66 18.67 -8.23
C PRO A 63 -2.41 17.87 -8.62
N ARG A 64 -2.00 16.89 -7.81
CA ARG A 64 -0.80 16.08 -8.07
C ARG A 64 -0.98 15.16 -9.26
N VAL A 65 -2.17 14.58 -9.41
CA VAL A 65 -2.52 13.79 -10.60
C VAL A 65 -2.48 14.68 -11.85
N ALA A 66 -3.06 15.88 -11.77
CA ALA A 66 -3.07 16.81 -12.89
C ALA A 66 -1.66 17.27 -13.30
N GLU A 67 -0.82 17.62 -12.33
CA GLU A 67 0.59 17.97 -12.54
C GLU A 67 1.36 16.80 -13.16
N TYR A 68 1.18 15.59 -12.63
CA TYR A 68 1.84 14.39 -13.11
C TYR A 68 1.45 14.08 -14.57
N LEU A 69 0.18 14.17 -14.92
CA LEU A 69 -0.31 13.88 -16.28
C LEU A 69 -0.30 15.09 -17.21
N ASN A 70 0.08 16.27 -16.70
CA ASN A 70 -0.01 17.57 -17.38
C ASN A 70 -1.37 17.80 -18.06
N SER A 71 -2.45 17.38 -17.39
CA SER A 71 -3.81 17.46 -17.92
C SER A 71 -4.82 17.58 -16.80
N ALA A 72 -5.89 18.35 -17.03
CA ALA A 72 -6.97 18.56 -16.07
C ALA A 72 -8.31 18.20 -16.71
N PRO A 73 -9.17 17.43 -16.02
CA PRO A 73 -10.51 17.11 -16.51
C PRO A 73 -11.35 18.36 -16.81
N SER A 74 -12.25 18.22 -17.77
CA SER A 74 -13.08 19.33 -18.27
C SER A 74 -14.07 19.82 -17.24
N ALA A 75 -14.69 18.91 -16.48
CA ALA A 75 -15.72 19.22 -15.49
C ALA A 75 -15.21 20.17 -14.41
N ASP A 76 -15.97 21.21 -14.08
CA ASP A 76 -15.58 22.22 -13.08
C ASP A 76 -15.83 21.79 -11.64
N THR A 77 -16.70 20.80 -11.45
CA THR A 77 -16.99 20.24 -10.14
C THR A 77 -16.80 18.73 -10.19
N LEU A 78 -16.08 18.19 -9.20
CA LEU A 78 -16.06 16.77 -8.88
C LEU A 78 -16.86 16.56 -7.59
N THR A 79 -17.86 15.68 -7.65
CA THR A 79 -18.69 15.33 -6.49
C THR A 79 -18.34 13.92 -6.03
N ILE A 80 -18.00 13.75 -4.77
CA ILE A 80 -17.83 12.46 -4.10
C ILE A 80 -19.06 12.27 -3.21
N LYS A 81 -19.88 11.27 -3.49
CA LYS A 81 -21.17 11.05 -2.84
C LYS A 81 -21.15 9.76 -2.05
N ASP A 82 -21.51 9.85 -0.78
CA ASP A 82 -21.68 8.71 0.13
C ASP A 82 -22.72 7.75 -0.45
N ILE A 83 -22.30 6.52 -0.75
CA ILE A 83 -23.20 5.48 -1.26
C ILE A 83 -23.78 4.66 -0.11
N ILE A 84 -25.08 4.41 -0.18
CA ILE A 84 -25.84 3.74 0.89
C ILE A 84 -26.66 2.55 0.37
N ASP A 85 -26.46 2.16 -0.89
CA ASP A 85 -27.19 1.07 -1.54
C ASP A 85 -26.51 -0.30 -1.38
N GLY A 86 -25.37 -0.35 -0.70
CA GLY A 86 -24.60 -1.58 -0.44
C GLY A 86 -23.56 -1.92 -1.51
N SER A 87 -23.42 -1.12 -2.58
CA SER A 87 -22.30 -1.25 -3.51
C SER A 87 -21.00 -0.63 -2.93
N ILE A 88 -19.86 -1.07 -3.46
CA ILE A 88 -18.53 -0.70 -2.93
C ILE A 88 -18.07 0.64 -3.49
N ALA A 89 -18.19 0.85 -4.81
CA ALA A 89 -17.95 2.13 -5.46
C ALA A 89 -18.52 2.11 -6.89
N ARG A 90 -18.77 3.29 -7.46
CA ARG A 90 -19.01 3.47 -8.90
C ARG A 90 -18.82 4.93 -9.32
N ASN A 91 -18.57 5.15 -10.60
CA ASN A 91 -18.45 6.49 -11.19
C ASN A 91 -19.57 6.75 -12.20
N GLU A 92 -20.17 7.93 -12.11
CA GLU A 92 -21.16 8.44 -13.06
C GLU A 92 -20.76 9.86 -13.48
N GLY A 93 -19.93 9.96 -14.51
CA GLY A 93 -19.42 11.25 -14.98
C GLY A 93 -18.50 11.93 -13.97
N SER A 94 -18.89 13.11 -13.49
CA SER A 94 -18.15 13.86 -12.45
C SER A 94 -18.62 13.53 -11.02
N ILE A 95 -19.37 12.43 -10.87
CA ILE A 95 -19.84 11.95 -9.57
C ILE A 95 -19.16 10.62 -9.27
N ILE A 96 -18.34 10.62 -8.24
CA ILE A 96 -17.77 9.43 -7.62
C ILE A 96 -18.72 9.00 -6.51
N TYR A 97 -19.12 7.73 -6.49
CA TYR A 97 -19.87 7.14 -5.39
C TYR A 97 -18.97 6.23 -4.60
N VAL A 98 -18.74 6.56 -3.33
CA VAL A 98 -17.95 5.78 -2.39
C VAL A 98 -18.58 5.86 -1.01
N PRO A 99 -18.60 4.78 -0.22
CA PRO A 99 -19.08 4.87 1.15
C PRO A 99 -18.11 5.76 1.94
N LEU A 100 -18.61 6.55 2.89
CA LEU A 100 -17.72 7.25 3.83
C LEU A 100 -17.16 6.33 4.91
N ALA A 101 -17.79 5.19 5.16
CA ALA A 101 -17.37 4.22 6.17
C ALA A 101 -17.46 2.79 5.64
N TYR A 102 -16.32 2.22 5.26
CA TYR A 102 -16.20 0.87 4.70
C TYR A 102 -14.80 0.30 4.92
N PRO A 103 -14.64 -1.02 5.15
CA PRO A 103 -15.70 -2.00 5.42
C PRO A 103 -16.22 -1.93 6.86
N ASP A 104 -15.52 -1.22 7.75
CA ASP A 104 -15.91 -1.00 9.14
C ASP A 104 -16.76 0.30 9.21
N PRO A 105 -18.04 0.24 9.64
CA PRO A 105 -18.88 1.43 9.78
C PRO A 105 -18.33 2.42 10.81
N GLU A 106 -17.42 1.97 11.67
CA GLU A 106 -16.78 2.81 12.67
C GLU A 106 -15.53 3.54 12.15
N LEU A 107 -15.04 3.22 10.95
CA LEU A 107 -13.82 3.80 10.39
C LEU A 107 -14.10 4.51 9.08
N LEU A 108 -13.30 5.54 8.82
CA LEU A 108 -13.29 6.19 7.51
C LEU A 108 -12.88 5.18 6.44
N THR A 109 -13.54 5.24 5.29
CA THR A 109 -13.16 4.47 4.11
C THR A 109 -11.67 4.65 3.78
N PRO A 110 -10.92 3.55 3.61
CA PRO A 110 -9.50 3.59 3.33
C PRO A 110 -9.19 4.50 2.13
N PRO A 111 -8.19 5.40 2.28
CA PRO A 111 -7.77 6.30 1.21
C PRO A 111 -7.49 5.65 -0.15
N PRO A 112 -6.94 4.41 -0.25
CA PRO A 112 -6.69 3.77 -1.54
C PRO A 112 -7.91 3.70 -2.46
N LEU A 113 -9.11 3.46 -1.92
CA LEU A 113 -10.34 3.42 -2.71
C LEU A 113 -10.69 4.81 -3.26
N LEU A 114 -10.60 5.86 -2.42
CA LEU A 114 -10.83 7.23 -2.86
C LEU A 114 -9.88 7.64 -4.00
N TYR A 115 -8.58 7.35 -3.86
CA TYR A 115 -7.58 7.71 -4.87
C TYR A 115 -7.82 6.98 -6.20
N HIS A 116 -8.26 5.73 -6.14
CA HIS A 116 -8.62 4.94 -7.31
C HIS A 116 -9.83 5.56 -8.03
N GLU A 117 -10.92 5.86 -7.32
CA GLU A 117 -12.08 6.47 -7.99
C GLU A 117 -11.78 7.84 -8.60
N ILE A 118 -10.90 8.64 -7.96
CA ILE A 118 -10.39 9.88 -8.55
C ILE A 118 -9.60 9.61 -9.85
N GLY A 119 -8.85 8.51 -9.92
CA GLY A 119 -8.09 8.12 -11.10
C GLY A 119 -8.95 7.94 -12.36
N HIS A 120 -10.18 7.44 -12.20
CA HIS A 120 -11.13 7.31 -13.30
C HIS A 120 -11.52 8.64 -13.95
N TRP A 121 -11.29 9.77 -13.27
CA TRP A 121 -11.51 11.10 -13.86
C TRP A 121 -10.53 11.42 -15.01
N TRP A 122 -9.38 10.74 -15.05
CA TRP A 122 -8.40 10.81 -16.15
C TRP A 122 -8.49 9.63 -17.12
N PHE A 123 -8.66 8.41 -16.62
CA PHE A 123 -8.46 7.20 -17.45
C PHE A 123 -9.77 6.51 -17.88
N GLY A 124 -10.91 6.97 -17.37
CA GLY A 124 -12.20 6.31 -17.63
C GLY A 124 -12.18 4.84 -17.21
N GLN A 125 -13.04 4.03 -17.83
CA GLN A 125 -13.23 2.62 -17.48
C GLN A 125 -12.77 1.64 -18.56
N GLU A 126 -12.35 2.09 -19.74
CA GLU A 126 -12.09 1.20 -20.88
C GLU A 126 -10.74 1.47 -21.56
N PRO A 127 -9.96 0.43 -21.91
CA PRO A 127 -10.13 -0.97 -21.55
C PRO A 127 -10.07 -1.17 -20.03
N ARG A 128 -10.97 -1.99 -19.49
CA ARG A 128 -11.16 -2.07 -18.04
C ARG A 128 -9.90 -2.42 -17.24
N TRP A 129 -9.05 -3.31 -17.73
CA TRP A 129 -7.78 -3.61 -17.04
C TRP A 129 -6.81 -2.41 -16.97
N ILE A 130 -6.89 -1.46 -17.91
CA ILE A 130 -6.17 -0.19 -17.86
C ILE A 130 -6.86 0.77 -16.91
N GLY A 131 -8.17 1.01 -17.08
CA GLY A 131 -8.92 1.95 -16.25
C GLY A 131 -8.79 1.62 -14.75
N GLU A 132 -9.05 0.37 -14.38
CA GLU A 132 -8.97 -0.10 -12.99
C GLU A 132 -7.51 -0.15 -12.51
N GLY A 133 -6.62 -0.74 -13.30
CA GLY A 133 -5.22 -0.96 -12.91
C GLY A 133 -4.45 0.36 -12.74
N VAL A 134 -4.53 1.25 -13.72
CA VAL A 134 -3.84 2.55 -13.68
C VAL A 134 -4.38 3.37 -12.52
N SER A 135 -5.70 3.40 -12.31
CA SER A 135 -6.32 4.16 -11.22
C SER A 135 -5.87 3.67 -9.85
N SER A 136 -5.80 2.34 -9.64
CA SER A 136 -5.27 1.76 -8.40
C SER A 136 -3.77 2.04 -8.20
N PHE A 137 -2.99 2.00 -9.28
CA PHE A 137 -1.53 2.11 -9.23
C PHE A 137 -1.01 3.57 -9.22
N LEU A 138 -1.85 4.53 -9.59
CA LEU A 138 -1.49 5.94 -9.78
C LEU A 138 -0.75 6.53 -8.58
N PRO A 139 -1.17 6.35 -7.31
CA PRO A 139 -0.42 6.88 -6.17
C PRO A 139 1.03 6.40 -6.09
N ILE A 140 1.29 5.13 -6.43
CA ILE A 140 2.64 4.54 -6.46
C ILE A 140 3.50 5.26 -7.51
N ALA A 141 2.94 5.45 -8.71
CA ALA A 141 3.64 6.11 -9.80
C ALA A 141 3.94 7.60 -9.50
N LEU A 142 3.01 8.33 -8.89
CA LEU A 142 3.21 9.72 -8.48
C LEU A 142 4.31 9.84 -7.41
N GLN A 143 4.25 9.00 -6.38
CA GLN A 143 5.24 8.97 -5.30
C GLN A 143 6.65 8.69 -5.85
N ALA A 144 6.79 7.64 -6.66
CA ALA A 144 8.06 7.27 -7.27
C ALA A 144 8.60 8.35 -8.24
N SER A 145 7.71 9.17 -8.80
CA SER A 145 8.06 10.29 -9.67
C SER A 145 8.26 11.62 -8.93
N GLY A 146 8.04 11.66 -7.60
CA GLY A 146 8.22 12.86 -6.77
C GLY A 146 7.06 13.87 -6.83
N TYR A 147 5.92 13.51 -7.43
CA TYR A 147 4.71 14.35 -7.47
C TYR A 147 3.84 14.19 -6.23
N LEU A 148 4.06 13.11 -5.47
CA LEU A 148 3.39 12.82 -4.22
C LEU A 148 4.44 12.51 -3.16
N GLN A 149 4.19 12.95 -1.93
CA GLN A 149 5.08 12.76 -0.79
C GLN A 149 4.25 12.27 0.40
N TRP A 150 3.64 11.11 0.23
CA TRP A 150 3.03 10.42 1.36
C TRP A 150 4.12 9.67 2.12
N ASP A 151 3.88 9.45 3.41
CA ASP A 151 4.80 8.62 4.19
C ASP A 151 4.76 7.17 3.69
N GLU A 152 5.80 6.43 4.05
CA GLU A 152 5.93 5.01 3.70
C GLU A 152 4.74 4.18 4.21
N PHE A 153 4.15 4.60 5.33
CA PHE A 153 2.98 3.97 5.91
C PHE A 153 1.78 4.03 4.94
N GLU A 154 1.40 5.21 4.48
CA GLU A 154 0.34 5.41 3.51
C GLU A 154 0.61 4.65 2.21
N MET A 155 1.85 4.66 1.72
CA MET A 155 2.21 3.97 0.48
C MET A 155 2.05 2.45 0.57
N HIS A 156 2.47 1.86 1.68
CA HIS A 156 2.33 0.43 1.85
C HIS A 156 0.86 0.05 2.16
N LYS A 157 0.06 0.90 2.83
CA LYS A 157 -1.40 0.69 2.90
C LYS A 157 -2.05 0.59 1.52
N ILE A 158 -1.60 1.39 0.56
CA ILE A 158 -2.10 1.35 -0.82
C ILE A 158 -1.71 0.03 -1.49
N LYS A 159 -0.43 -0.38 -1.40
CA LYS A 159 0.04 -1.66 -1.94
C LYS A 159 -0.76 -2.83 -1.36
N SER A 160 -0.92 -2.88 -0.04
CA SER A 160 -1.62 -3.96 0.66
C SER A 160 -3.12 -3.98 0.36
N TRP A 161 -3.78 -2.82 0.27
CA TRP A 161 -5.19 -2.72 -0.10
C TRP A 161 -5.46 -3.37 -1.48
N TRP A 162 -4.57 -3.13 -2.44
CA TRP A 162 -4.66 -3.72 -3.78
C TRP A 162 -4.02 -5.12 -3.87
N GLY A 163 -3.82 -5.79 -2.73
CA GLY A 163 -3.31 -7.15 -2.68
C GLY A 163 -1.95 -7.35 -3.35
N PHE A 164 -1.11 -6.31 -3.38
CA PHE A 164 0.20 -6.36 -4.02
C PHE A 164 1.04 -7.54 -3.51
N PHE A 165 1.00 -7.78 -2.20
CA PHE A 165 1.71 -8.85 -1.53
C PHE A 165 0.95 -10.19 -1.60
N ASN A 166 -0.35 -10.22 -1.87
CA ASN A 166 -1.13 -11.46 -1.89
C ASN A 166 -0.68 -12.38 -3.04
N PRO A 167 -0.62 -13.71 -2.86
CA PRO A 167 -0.42 -14.60 -3.99
C PRO A 167 -1.56 -14.45 -4.98
N LEU A 168 -1.30 -14.61 -6.28
CA LEU A 168 -2.38 -14.64 -7.26
C LEU A 168 -3.39 -15.74 -6.95
N SER A 169 -4.64 -15.49 -7.33
CA SER A 169 -5.71 -16.49 -7.32
C SER A 169 -5.26 -17.77 -8.03
N LYS A 170 -5.58 -18.93 -7.44
CA LYS A 170 -5.40 -20.24 -8.09
C LYS A 170 -6.23 -20.38 -9.36
N ARG A 171 -7.28 -19.58 -9.49
CA ARG A 171 -8.08 -19.41 -10.70
C ARG A 171 -7.58 -18.16 -11.39
N ASP A 172 -6.72 -18.33 -12.39
CA ASP A 172 -6.15 -17.21 -13.11
C ASP A 172 -6.54 -17.22 -14.59
N PHE A 173 -7.03 -16.08 -15.09
CA PHE A 173 -7.51 -15.91 -16.45
C PHE A 173 -6.94 -14.61 -17.06
N PRO A 174 -6.61 -14.61 -18.36
CA PRO A 174 -6.22 -13.38 -19.07
C PRO A 174 -7.37 -12.34 -19.04
N LEU A 175 -7.06 -11.10 -18.70
CA LEU A 175 -8.08 -10.04 -18.56
C LEU A 175 -8.51 -9.46 -19.92
N GLY A 176 -7.55 -9.13 -20.80
CA GLY A 176 -7.75 -8.83 -22.21
C GLY A 176 -8.83 -7.80 -22.58
N ASP A 177 -9.18 -7.79 -23.88
CA ASP A 177 -10.36 -7.07 -24.40
C ASP A 177 -11.62 -7.95 -24.39
N SER A 178 -11.50 -9.21 -23.95
CA SER A 178 -12.64 -10.08 -23.84
C SER A 178 -13.59 -9.50 -22.82
N ASN A 179 -14.80 -9.16 -23.26
CA ASN A 179 -15.96 -9.18 -22.39
C ASN A 179 -16.07 -10.62 -21.86
N SER A 180 -15.38 -10.96 -20.77
CA SER A 180 -15.82 -12.11 -20.00
C SER A 180 -17.24 -11.75 -19.59
N LYS A 181 -18.23 -12.30 -20.32
CA LYS A 181 -19.64 -12.28 -19.94
C LYS A 181 -19.85 -12.94 -18.57
N ASP A 182 -18.79 -13.52 -18.02
CA ASP A 182 -18.70 -13.98 -16.66
C ASP A 182 -18.52 -12.78 -15.73
N GLU A 183 -19.65 -12.20 -15.31
CA GLU A 183 -19.71 -11.18 -14.26
C GLU A 183 -18.97 -11.61 -12.98
N THR A 184 -18.75 -12.92 -12.79
CA THR A 184 -18.00 -13.46 -11.66
C THR A 184 -16.52 -13.05 -11.68
N ILE A 185 -15.90 -12.89 -12.85
CA ILE A 185 -14.48 -12.47 -12.96
C ILE A 185 -14.36 -10.98 -12.60
N ASN A 186 -15.27 -10.15 -13.11
CA ASN A 186 -15.25 -8.70 -12.88
C ASN A 186 -15.61 -8.31 -11.44
N SER A 187 -16.30 -9.20 -10.72
CA SER A 187 -16.65 -9.01 -9.31
C SER A 187 -15.68 -9.71 -8.34
N ASP A 188 -14.76 -10.55 -8.83
CA ASP A 188 -13.73 -11.20 -8.01
C ASP A 188 -12.53 -10.24 -7.83
N PHE A 189 -12.40 -9.71 -6.61
CA PHE A 189 -11.39 -8.71 -6.28
C PHE A 189 -9.95 -9.18 -6.56
N GLN A 190 -9.65 -10.45 -6.24
CA GLN A 190 -8.31 -11.02 -6.42
C GLN A 190 -7.98 -11.19 -7.90
N ILE A 191 -8.94 -11.67 -8.68
CA ILE A 191 -8.72 -11.92 -10.12
C ILE A 191 -8.59 -10.60 -10.87
N TYR A 192 -9.39 -9.60 -10.51
CA TYR A 192 -9.44 -8.36 -11.28
C TYR A 192 -8.51 -7.28 -10.71
N TYR A 193 -8.81 -6.74 -9.53
CA TYR A 193 -8.13 -5.54 -9.02
C TYR A 193 -6.69 -5.81 -8.58
N GLU A 194 -6.45 -6.91 -7.86
CA GLU A 194 -5.07 -7.25 -7.47
C GLU A 194 -4.21 -7.54 -8.69
N LYS A 195 -4.75 -8.28 -9.67
CA LYS A 195 -4.05 -8.59 -10.91
C LYS A 195 -3.77 -7.35 -11.76
N THR A 196 -4.75 -6.45 -11.96
CA THR A 196 -4.54 -5.22 -12.75
C THR A 196 -3.53 -4.29 -12.08
N PHE A 197 -3.55 -4.17 -10.76
CA PHE A 197 -2.54 -3.41 -10.00
C PHE A 197 -1.13 -3.98 -10.23
N LYS A 198 -0.97 -5.30 -10.11
CA LYS A 198 0.31 -5.97 -10.35
C LYS A 198 0.79 -5.88 -11.79
N ILE A 199 -0.12 -5.92 -12.76
CA ILE A 199 0.22 -5.68 -14.18
C ILE A 199 0.79 -4.27 -14.35
N GLN A 200 0.18 -3.24 -13.73
CA GLN A 200 0.73 -1.89 -13.81
C GLN A 200 2.09 -1.78 -13.10
N TYR A 201 2.27 -2.44 -11.96
CA TYR A 201 3.56 -2.47 -11.29
C TYR A 201 4.64 -3.16 -12.14
N TYR A 202 4.29 -4.26 -12.80
CA TYR A 202 5.16 -4.95 -13.76
C TYR A 202 5.55 -4.04 -14.93
N ILE A 203 4.57 -3.37 -15.57
CA ILE A 203 4.82 -2.40 -16.65
C ILE A 203 5.70 -1.25 -16.16
N PHE A 204 5.41 -0.69 -15.00
CA PHE A 204 6.17 0.39 -14.36
C PHE A 204 7.63 -0.02 -14.13
N THR A 205 7.87 -1.23 -13.64
CA THR A 205 9.21 -1.77 -13.38
C THR A 205 10.04 -1.87 -14.67
N TYR A 206 9.41 -2.32 -15.78
CA TYR A 206 10.07 -2.38 -17.08
C TYR A 206 10.32 -1.00 -17.71
N LEU A 207 9.38 -0.06 -17.59
CA LEU A 207 9.48 1.26 -18.22
C LEU A 207 10.36 2.22 -17.42
N GLY A 208 10.33 2.13 -16.09
CA GLY A 208 10.80 3.15 -15.18
C GLY A 208 9.85 4.35 -15.12
N LYS A 209 10.05 5.21 -14.11
CA LYS A 209 9.14 6.30 -13.75
C LYS A 209 8.81 7.27 -14.90
N GLU A 210 9.82 7.67 -15.70
CA GLU A 210 9.64 8.66 -16.76
C GLU A 210 8.82 8.09 -17.92
N LYS A 211 9.20 6.91 -18.42
CA LYS A 211 8.50 6.28 -19.54
C LYS A 211 7.13 5.74 -19.15
N TYR A 212 6.91 5.36 -17.89
CA TYR A 212 5.58 5.02 -17.42
C TYR A 212 4.66 6.25 -17.41
N ARG A 213 5.17 7.41 -16.97
CA ARG A 213 4.44 8.68 -17.10
C ARG A 213 4.08 8.99 -18.55
N ASP A 214 5.05 8.88 -19.47
CA ASP A 214 4.82 9.11 -20.89
C ASP A 214 3.81 8.13 -21.49
N PHE A 215 3.88 6.85 -21.06
CA PHE A 215 2.87 5.85 -21.39
C PHE A 215 1.48 6.29 -20.93
N LEU A 216 1.30 6.71 -19.67
CA LEU A 216 0.00 7.16 -19.16
C LEU A 216 -0.53 8.36 -19.93
N ILE A 217 0.32 9.34 -20.25
CA ILE A 217 -0.08 10.50 -21.07
C ILE A 217 -0.56 10.03 -22.45
N SER A 218 0.14 9.06 -23.06
CA SER A 218 -0.21 8.51 -24.37
C SER A 218 -1.53 7.73 -24.42
N LEU A 219 -2.06 7.32 -23.25
CA LEU A 219 -3.39 6.71 -23.14
C LEU A 219 -4.53 7.73 -23.30
N THR A 220 -4.23 9.03 -23.20
CA THR A 220 -5.23 10.11 -23.12
C THR A 220 -5.13 11.08 -24.30
N ASP A 221 -6.22 11.79 -24.58
CA ASP A 221 -6.31 12.90 -25.53
C ASP A 221 -7.06 14.08 -24.88
N PRO A 222 -6.35 14.96 -24.15
CA PRO A 222 -6.97 16.09 -23.44
C PRO A 222 -7.53 17.18 -24.37
N ASP A 223 -7.17 17.17 -25.66
CA ASP A 223 -7.59 18.17 -26.63
C ASP A 223 -8.82 17.73 -27.46
N HIS A 224 -9.37 16.55 -27.18
CA HIS A 224 -10.48 15.99 -27.94
C HIS A 224 -11.78 16.81 -27.77
N LYS A 225 -12.19 17.53 -28.82
CA LYS A 225 -13.28 18.53 -28.78
C LYS A 225 -14.70 17.96 -28.68
N THR A 226 -14.91 16.66 -28.95
CA THR A 226 -16.25 16.06 -29.09
C THR A 226 -16.48 14.85 -28.19
N TRP A 227 -15.65 14.66 -27.16
CA TRP A 227 -15.92 13.62 -26.17
C TRP A 227 -16.86 14.22 -25.12
N ASN A 228 -18.10 13.73 -25.07
CA ASN A 228 -19.21 14.37 -24.36
C ASN A 228 -19.26 14.10 -22.85
N GLU A 229 -18.17 13.65 -22.22
CA GLU A 229 -18.23 13.17 -20.84
C GLU A 229 -17.14 13.73 -19.95
N TYR A 230 -17.46 13.82 -18.66
CA TYR A 230 -16.82 14.58 -17.59
C TYR A 230 -15.36 14.20 -17.26
N PHE A 231 -14.72 13.34 -18.04
CA PHE A 231 -13.36 12.80 -17.87
C PHE A 231 -12.46 13.14 -19.08
N ILE A 232 -11.16 12.81 -19.02
CA ILE A 232 -10.24 13.00 -20.15
C ILE A 232 -10.44 11.91 -21.19
N ALA A 233 -10.60 12.29 -22.47
CA ALA A 233 -10.87 11.33 -23.53
C ALA A 233 -9.70 10.32 -23.69
N PRO A 234 -9.98 9.06 -24.03
CA PRO A 234 -8.93 8.12 -24.40
C PRO A 234 -8.26 8.54 -25.71
N SER A 235 -6.98 8.21 -25.88
CA SER A 235 -6.30 8.45 -27.15
C SER A 235 -6.95 7.62 -28.26
N LYS A 236 -6.90 8.14 -29.48
CA LYS A 236 -7.48 7.45 -30.66
C LYS A 236 -6.98 6.01 -30.78
N THR A 237 -5.68 5.78 -30.54
CA THR A 237 -5.07 4.45 -30.56
C THR A 237 -5.69 3.51 -29.53
N LEU A 238 -5.86 3.98 -28.29
CA LEU A 238 -6.49 3.20 -27.23
C LEU A 238 -7.96 2.92 -27.55
N TRP A 239 -8.69 3.94 -28.01
CA TRP A 239 -10.10 3.84 -28.32
C TRP A 239 -10.41 2.83 -29.44
N GLU A 240 -9.69 2.93 -30.56
CA GLU A 240 -9.95 2.09 -31.73
C GLU A 240 -9.41 0.66 -31.60
N GLN A 241 -8.31 0.48 -30.87
CA GLN A 241 -7.56 -0.79 -30.85
C GLN A 241 -7.49 -1.46 -29.48
N LYS A 242 -8.02 -0.83 -28.42
CA LYS A 242 -8.11 -1.37 -27.06
C LYS A 242 -6.78 -1.96 -26.57
N SER A 243 -6.73 -3.21 -26.08
CA SER A 243 -5.50 -3.84 -25.57
C SER A 243 -4.39 -3.90 -26.62
N LYS A 244 -4.71 -4.08 -27.91
CA LYS A 244 -3.70 -4.00 -28.98
C LYS A 244 -3.14 -2.57 -29.10
N GLY A 245 -4.00 -1.57 -28.94
CA GLY A 245 -3.60 -0.16 -28.86
C GLY A 245 -2.66 0.10 -27.69
N VAL A 246 -2.97 -0.45 -26.51
CA VAL A 246 -2.10 -0.38 -25.33
C VAL A 246 -0.72 -0.96 -25.63
N LEU A 247 -0.64 -2.16 -26.23
CA LEU A 247 0.65 -2.77 -26.58
C LEU A 247 1.47 -1.91 -27.54
N SER A 248 0.81 -1.27 -28.52
CA SER A 248 1.47 -0.32 -29.44
C SER A 248 2.02 0.91 -28.70
N LEU A 249 1.26 1.44 -27.73
CA LEU A 249 1.69 2.57 -26.90
C LEU A 249 2.83 2.19 -25.93
N LEU A 250 2.85 0.96 -25.42
CA LEU A 250 3.98 0.44 -24.65
C LEU A 250 5.24 0.27 -25.51
N ASP A 251 5.09 -0.28 -26.71
CA ASP A 251 6.18 -0.48 -27.66
C ASP A 251 6.77 0.85 -28.15
N SER A 252 6.00 1.94 -28.16
CA SER A 252 6.55 3.27 -28.44
C SER A 252 7.43 3.81 -27.32
N GLN A 253 7.20 3.40 -26.06
CA GLN A 253 8.04 3.78 -24.92
C GLN A 253 9.31 2.94 -24.81
N LYS A 254 9.21 1.62 -24.98
CA LYS A 254 10.34 0.69 -24.87
C LYS A 254 10.15 -0.49 -25.81
N LYS A 255 11.10 -0.67 -26.73
CA LYS A 255 11.11 -1.78 -27.71
C LYS A 255 11.51 -3.09 -27.05
N ILE A 256 10.53 -3.83 -26.54
CA ILE A 256 10.65 -5.20 -26.07
C ILE A 256 9.45 -6.01 -26.55
N ASN A 257 9.50 -7.33 -26.42
CA ASN A 257 8.37 -8.18 -26.78
C ASN A 257 7.25 -8.10 -25.73
N TRP A 258 6.50 -7.01 -25.71
CA TRP A 258 5.39 -6.77 -24.77
C TRP A 258 4.30 -7.83 -24.87
N GLU A 259 4.07 -8.41 -26.04
CA GLU A 259 3.16 -9.55 -26.20
C GLU A 259 3.63 -10.75 -25.36
N LYS A 260 4.93 -11.08 -25.41
CA LYS A 260 5.51 -12.14 -24.55
C LYS A 260 5.45 -11.78 -23.07
N GLN A 261 5.61 -10.51 -22.71
CA GLN A 261 5.63 -10.10 -21.31
C GLN A 261 4.23 -10.07 -20.68
N LEU A 262 3.21 -9.63 -21.41
CA LEU A 262 1.82 -9.60 -20.94
C LEU A 262 1.00 -10.83 -21.37
N SER A 263 1.69 -11.82 -21.94
CA SER A 263 1.17 -13.13 -22.34
C SER A 263 0.53 -13.85 -21.17
N GLY A 264 -0.75 -14.17 -21.27
CA GLY A 264 -1.53 -14.86 -20.24
C GLY A 264 -2.07 -14.01 -19.10
N TRP A 265 -1.58 -12.79 -18.99
CA TRP A 265 -2.10 -11.79 -18.06
C TRP A 265 -3.19 -10.95 -18.70
N ILE A 266 -2.91 -10.47 -19.91
CA ILE A 266 -3.84 -9.74 -20.77
C ILE A 266 -4.15 -10.56 -22.03
N LEU A 267 -3.18 -11.29 -22.56
CA LEU A 267 -3.33 -12.03 -23.82
C LEU A 267 -3.70 -13.49 -23.58
N THR A 268 -4.58 -14.04 -24.41
CA THR A 268 -5.10 -15.41 -24.21
C THR A 268 -4.12 -16.53 -24.53
N LYS A 269 -3.08 -16.25 -25.31
CA LYS A 269 -2.06 -17.24 -25.67
C LYS A 269 -0.82 -17.05 -24.80
N GLY A 270 -0.20 -18.18 -24.44
CA GLY A 270 1.13 -18.22 -23.84
C GLY A 270 1.20 -17.98 -22.32
N TYR A 271 0.07 -18.04 -21.60
CA TYR A 271 0.13 -18.15 -20.15
C TYR A 271 0.74 -19.49 -19.75
N SER A 272 1.59 -19.48 -18.74
CA SER A 272 2.16 -20.70 -18.17
C SER A 272 2.25 -20.56 -16.65
N LYS A 273 2.34 -21.69 -15.94
CA LYS A 273 2.45 -21.70 -14.49
C LYS A 273 3.71 -20.96 -14.01
N GLU A 274 4.77 -21.00 -14.82
CA GLU A 274 6.03 -20.31 -14.58
C GLU A 274 5.88 -18.77 -14.65
N ARG A 275 4.92 -18.24 -15.41
CA ARG A 275 4.63 -16.79 -15.41
C ARG A 275 3.75 -16.37 -14.23
N ALA A 276 2.94 -17.28 -13.69
CA ALA A 276 2.17 -17.05 -12.47
C ALA A 276 3.09 -16.94 -11.25
N SER A 277 4.13 -17.78 -11.20
CA SER A 277 5.08 -17.81 -10.08
C SER A 277 5.87 -16.52 -9.98
N LEU A 278 6.09 -15.80 -11.08
CA LEU A 278 6.86 -14.55 -11.09
C LEU A 278 6.27 -13.42 -10.20
N LEU A 279 5.02 -13.52 -9.74
CA LEU A 279 4.46 -12.58 -8.75
C LEU A 279 4.60 -13.02 -7.29
N SER A 280 5.19 -14.18 -7.08
CA SER A 280 5.59 -14.62 -5.76
C SER A 280 6.82 -13.84 -5.34
N ASP A 281 7.19 -14.03 -4.09
CA ASP A 281 8.45 -13.61 -3.47
C ASP A 281 9.01 -14.91 -2.92
N ALA A 282 9.78 -15.63 -3.76
CA ALA A 282 10.10 -17.03 -3.55
C ALA A 282 11.13 -17.26 -2.44
N ASP A 283 12.00 -16.29 -2.18
CA ASP A 283 12.97 -16.28 -1.07
C ASP A 283 12.52 -15.43 0.12
N GLY A 284 11.51 -14.58 -0.03
CA GLY A 284 10.85 -13.84 1.04
C GLY A 284 11.44 -12.46 1.33
N ASP A 285 12.31 -11.92 0.48
CA ASP A 285 13.08 -10.69 0.72
C ASP A 285 12.32 -9.38 0.45
N SER A 286 11.05 -9.44 0.01
CA SER A 286 10.21 -8.32 -0.45
C SER A 286 10.37 -7.89 -1.90
N LEU A 287 11.29 -8.48 -2.66
CA LEU A 287 11.27 -8.41 -4.10
C LEU A 287 10.42 -9.57 -4.61
N THR A 288 9.54 -9.25 -5.55
CA THR A 288 8.84 -10.31 -6.28
C THR A 288 9.79 -10.95 -7.31
N ASP A 289 9.60 -12.22 -7.60
CA ASP A 289 10.40 -12.97 -8.58
C ASP A 289 10.54 -12.24 -9.95
N PHE A 290 9.53 -11.45 -10.37
CA PHE A 290 9.65 -10.66 -11.59
C PHE A 290 10.50 -9.40 -11.42
N GLU A 291 10.48 -8.76 -10.25
CA GLU A 291 11.39 -7.64 -9.96
C GLU A 291 12.82 -8.14 -10.03
N GLU A 292 13.06 -9.30 -9.44
CA GLU A 292 14.33 -9.98 -9.50
C GLU A 292 14.73 -10.37 -10.94
N GLU A 293 13.80 -10.90 -11.76
CA GLU A 293 14.04 -11.11 -13.20
C GLU A 293 14.49 -9.82 -13.91
N VAL A 294 13.87 -8.68 -13.56
CA VAL A 294 14.17 -7.38 -14.17
C VAL A 294 15.50 -6.81 -13.65
N PHE A 295 15.82 -7.00 -12.38
CA PHE A 295 17.06 -6.53 -11.76
C PHE A 295 18.24 -7.48 -12.02
N GLY A 296 17.93 -8.71 -12.44
CA GLY A 296 18.86 -9.79 -12.74
C GLY A 296 19.40 -10.48 -11.50
N THR A 297 18.65 -10.47 -10.39
CA THR A 297 18.96 -11.19 -9.14
C THR A 297 18.46 -12.63 -9.19
N ASP A 298 18.85 -13.45 -8.20
CA ASP A 298 18.50 -14.85 -8.11
C ASP A 298 17.20 -15.06 -7.33
N LEU A 299 16.17 -15.51 -8.05
CA LEU A 299 14.80 -15.76 -7.54
C LEU A 299 14.68 -16.68 -6.32
N SER A 300 15.76 -17.31 -5.89
CA SER A 300 15.78 -18.27 -4.80
C SER A 300 16.76 -17.89 -3.69
N GLN A 301 17.39 -16.72 -3.78
CA GLN A 301 18.39 -16.25 -2.85
C GLN A 301 18.16 -14.77 -2.53
N TRP A 302 17.70 -14.50 -1.30
CA TRP A 302 17.45 -13.16 -0.80
C TRP A 302 18.67 -12.22 -0.83
N ASP A 303 19.86 -12.77 -1.06
CA ASP A 303 21.16 -12.10 -1.15
C ASP A 303 21.91 -12.79 -2.30
N THR A 304 21.83 -12.19 -3.49
CA THR A 304 22.30 -12.80 -4.75
C THR A 304 23.82 -12.96 -4.79
N ASP A 305 24.57 -12.06 -4.17
CA ASP A 305 26.05 -12.10 -4.18
C ASP A 305 26.69 -12.70 -2.91
N ALA A 306 25.85 -13.05 -1.94
CA ALA A 306 26.19 -13.70 -0.68
C ALA A 306 27.12 -12.87 0.23
N ASP A 307 27.01 -11.54 0.22
CA ASP A 307 27.75 -10.64 1.11
C ASP A 307 27.11 -10.41 2.50
N GLY A 308 25.90 -10.95 2.68
CA GLY A 308 25.05 -10.88 3.86
C GLY A 308 24.18 -9.62 3.93
N ILE A 309 23.86 -8.99 2.81
CA ILE A 309 22.95 -7.86 2.66
C ILE A 309 21.94 -8.24 1.57
N GLY A 310 20.66 -8.10 1.85
CA GLY A 310 19.62 -8.60 0.97
C GLY A 310 19.41 -7.74 -0.27
N ASP A 311 18.96 -8.35 -1.35
CA ASP A 311 18.74 -7.69 -2.63
C ASP A 311 17.74 -6.53 -2.49
N ALA A 312 16.64 -6.72 -1.75
CA ALA A 312 15.69 -5.67 -1.41
C ALA A 312 16.35 -4.48 -0.69
N LEU A 313 17.15 -4.76 0.34
CA LEU A 313 17.80 -3.71 1.13
C LEU A 313 18.81 -2.94 0.28
N GLU A 314 19.61 -3.64 -0.51
CA GLU A 314 20.57 -3.04 -1.44
C GLU A 314 19.90 -2.12 -2.45
N ARG A 315 18.75 -2.52 -3.00
CA ARG A 315 17.93 -1.67 -3.87
C ARG A 315 17.45 -0.42 -3.14
N VAL A 316 17.01 -0.57 -1.89
CA VAL A 316 16.64 0.57 -1.05
C VAL A 316 17.83 1.48 -0.83
N LEU A 317 19.02 0.94 -0.55
CA LEU A 317 20.24 1.71 -0.30
C LEU A 317 20.80 2.35 -1.57
N GLY A 318 20.60 1.74 -2.73
CA GLY A 318 21.06 2.18 -4.04
C GLY A 318 22.38 1.53 -4.50
N THR A 319 22.68 0.32 -4.00
CA THR A 319 23.80 -0.52 -4.43
C THR A 319 23.38 -1.50 -5.53
N ASP A 320 24.33 -2.29 -6.05
CA ASP A 320 24.08 -3.31 -7.07
C ASP A 320 24.02 -4.68 -6.39
N PRO A 321 22.86 -5.36 -6.35
CA PRO A 321 22.67 -6.64 -5.63
C PRO A 321 23.49 -7.84 -6.13
N LYS A 322 24.41 -7.61 -7.07
CA LYS A 322 25.25 -8.64 -7.69
C LYS A 322 26.72 -8.37 -7.43
N GLN A 323 27.03 -7.38 -6.59
CA GLN A 323 28.36 -6.91 -6.30
C GLN A 323 28.55 -6.66 -4.82
N SER A 324 29.38 -7.51 -4.20
CA SER A 324 29.65 -7.46 -2.78
C SER A 324 30.01 -6.06 -2.29
N ASN A 325 29.36 -5.67 -1.20
CA ASN A 325 29.44 -4.39 -0.55
C ASN A 325 30.34 -4.43 0.68
N VAL A 326 30.87 -3.25 1.02
CA VAL A 326 31.56 -3.04 2.29
C VAL A 326 30.55 -2.59 3.34
N ARG A 327 30.17 -3.47 4.26
CA ARG A 327 29.16 -3.22 5.32
C ARG A 327 29.30 -1.86 6.04
N SER A 328 30.53 -1.43 6.31
CA SER A 328 30.79 -0.14 6.99
C SER A 328 30.36 1.08 6.18
N GLU A 329 30.36 1.00 4.86
CA GLU A 329 29.98 2.09 3.96
C GLU A 329 28.45 2.29 3.90
N LEU A 330 27.70 1.18 4.08
CA LEU A 330 26.24 1.18 4.03
C LEU A 330 25.57 1.60 5.34
N LYS A 331 26.24 1.37 6.48
CA LYS A 331 25.74 1.76 7.80
C LYS A 331 25.32 3.23 7.88
N SER A 332 26.07 4.14 7.23
CA SER A 332 25.72 5.57 7.22
C SER A 332 24.44 5.85 6.42
N GLN A 333 24.22 5.15 5.32
CA GLN A 333 23.04 5.31 4.48
C GLN A 333 21.81 4.75 5.19
N LEU A 334 21.94 3.58 5.82
CA LEU A 334 20.88 2.93 6.57
C LEU A 334 20.44 3.76 7.78
N LYS A 335 21.36 4.38 8.53
CA LYS A 335 21.00 5.31 9.61
C LYS A 335 20.07 6.43 9.14
N LYS A 336 20.30 6.93 7.91
CA LYS A 336 19.47 7.96 7.30
C LYS A 336 18.10 7.40 6.88
N LYS A 337 18.08 6.30 6.13
CA LYS A 337 16.86 5.69 5.57
C LYS A 337 15.97 5.00 6.63
N GLY A 338 16.56 4.52 7.73
CA GLY A 338 15.86 3.75 8.77
C GLY A 338 15.83 2.26 8.46
N ILE A 339 15.37 1.48 9.45
CA ILE A 339 15.11 0.05 9.33
C ILE A 339 14.07 -0.19 8.22
N GLN A 340 14.30 -1.17 7.37
CA GLN A 340 13.37 -1.63 6.34
C GLN A 340 12.61 -2.84 6.88
N LEU A 341 11.28 -2.82 6.83
CA LEU A 341 10.48 -3.97 7.25
C LEU A 341 10.34 -4.94 6.08
N ASP A 342 11.43 -5.59 5.71
CA ASP A 342 11.53 -6.50 4.56
C ASP A 342 11.45 -7.99 4.94
N GLY A 343 11.43 -8.29 6.24
CA GLY A 343 11.39 -9.65 6.78
C GLY A 343 12.76 -10.28 6.94
N MET A 344 13.84 -9.53 6.68
CA MET A 344 15.24 -9.91 6.84
C MET A 344 15.86 -9.23 8.08
N ASP A 345 17.03 -9.70 8.50
CA ASP A 345 17.70 -9.24 9.72
C ASP A 345 19.05 -8.54 9.48
N ASP A 346 19.39 -8.35 8.21
CA ASP A 346 20.63 -7.79 7.71
C ASP A 346 20.78 -6.31 8.07
N ASP A 347 19.71 -5.51 7.97
CA ASP A 347 19.71 -4.10 8.36
C ASP A 347 19.89 -3.91 9.88
N TRP A 348 19.29 -4.77 10.69
CA TRP A 348 19.49 -4.84 12.15
C TRP A 348 20.93 -5.20 12.51
N ASP A 349 21.54 -6.13 11.79
CA ASP A 349 22.94 -6.52 11.96
C ASP A 349 23.89 -5.40 11.51
N LEU A 350 23.57 -4.65 10.44
CA LEU A 350 24.33 -3.48 9.99
C LEU A 350 24.30 -2.33 11.00
N LEU A 351 23.16 -2.08 11.66
CA LEU A 351 23.06 -1.04 12.69
C LEU A 351 23.67 -1.44 14.04
N GLU A 352 24.00 -2.72 14.25
CA GLU A 352 24.57 -3.26 15.50
C GLU A 352 23.72 -2.91 16.74
N ILE A 353 22.40 -3.03 16.61
CA ILE A 353 21.46 -2.72 17.69
C ILE A 353 21.61 -3.77 18.82
N PRO A 354 21.68 -3.35 20.10
CA PRO A 354 21.77 -4.26 21.23
C PRO A 354 20.68 -5.34 21.23
N GLU A 355 21.06 -6.54 21.66
CA GLU A 355 20.24 -7.73 21.55
C GLU A 355 19.87 -8.33 22.90
N ILE A 356 18.58 -8.61 23.09
CA ILE A 356 18.07 -9.41 24.20
C ILE A 356 18.04 -10.87 23.73
N LYS A 357 18.92 -11.71 24.29
CA LYS A 357 19.15 -13.09 23.84
C LYS A 357 18.23 -14.11 24.51
N ASN A 358 17.92 -15.16 23.76
CA ASN A 358 17.15 -16.34 24.16
C ASN A 358 15.82 -16.00 24.88
N PRO A 359 14.97 -15.10 24.34
CA PRO A 359 13.62 -15.01 24.84
C PRO A 359 12.92 -16.35 24.63
N SER A 360 11.97 -16.70 25.49
CA SER A 360 11.14 -17.88 25.26
C SER A 360 9.66 -17.53 25.27
N LEU A 361 8.95 -18.02 24.27
CA LEU A 361 7.50 -18.00 24.20
C LEU A 361 7.00 -19.40 24.56
N GLU A 362 6.28 -19.51 25.67
CA GLU A 362 5.58 -20.75 26.02
C GLU A 362 4.25 -20.77 25.29
N ILE A 363 3.97 -21.85 24.55
CA ILE A 363 2.72 -22.09 23.82
C ILE A 363 2.09 -23.39 24.34
N GLY A 364 1.20 -23.30 25.34
CA GLY A 364 0.65 -24.48 26.02
C GLY A 364 1.74 -25.33 26.68
N LYS A 365 2.00 -26.55 26.17
CA LYS A 365 3.12 -27.43 26.61
C LYS A 365 4.37 -27.34 25.72
N GLN A 366 4.30 -26.57 24.64
CA GLN A 366 5.38 -26.40 23.68
C GLN A 366 6.11 -25.09 23.97
N ARG A 367 7.42 -25.04 23.69
CA ARG A 367 8.22 -23.81 23.80
C ARG A 367 8.69 -23.42 22.42
N MET A 368 8.35 -22.22 21.98
CA MET A 368 8.89 -21.66 20.74
C MET A 368 10.30 -21.14 21.01
N ALA A 369 11.26 -21.66 20.24
CA ALA A 369 12.66 -21.30 20.35
C ALA A 369 12.92 -19.98 19.61
N LEU A 370 12.67 -18.86 20.28
CA LEU A 370 13.13 -17.56 19.84
C LEU A 370 14.62 -17.41 20.14
N GLN A 371 15.35 -16.76 19.23
CA GLN A 371 16.77 -16.51 19.37
C GLN A 371 17.02 -15.15 20.02
N SER A 372 16.29 -14.12 19.58
CA SER A 372 16.56 -12.76 20.02
C SER A 372 15.39 -11.81 19.84
N PHE A 373 15.45 -10.72 20.61
CA PHE A 373 14.66 -9.52 20.41
C PHE A 373 15.57 -8.30 20.36
N ARG A 374 15.37 -7.42 19.38
CA ARG A 374 16.06 -6.12 19.27
C ARG A 374 15.03 -5.03 19.05
N TYR A 375 15.36 -3.82 19.46
CA TYR A 375 14.51 -2.67 19.22
C TYR A 375 15.30 -1.37 19.07
N LEU A 376 14.71 -0.41 18.36
CA LEU A 376 15.22 0.93 18.13
C LEU A 376 14.06 1.92 18.22
N ILE A 377 14.28 3.08 18.84
CA ILE A 377 13.35 4.21 18.71
C ILE A 377 13.99 5.27 17.81
N LYS A 378 13.24 5.70 16.79
CA LYS A 378 13.61 6.79 15.88
C LYS A 378 12.36 7.60 15.55
N ASP A 379 12.43 8.92 15.66
CA ASP A 379 11.36 9.85 15.25
C ASP A 379 9.97 9.49 15.83
N GLN A 380 9.92 9.16 17.14
CA GLN A 380 8.70 8.73 17.86
C GLN A 380 8.09 7.40 17.35
N VAL A 381 8.86 6.63 16.59
CA VAL A 381 8.50 5.28 16.14
C VAL A 381 9.40 4.26 16.82
N LEU A 382 8.79 3.26 17.45
CA LEU A 382 9.49 2.08 17.96
C LEU A 382 9.53 1.02 16.87
N TYR A 383 10.73 0.67 16.42
CA TYR A 383 11.03 -0.47 15.57
C TYR A 383 11.40 -1.65 16.45
N GLY A 384 10.92 -2.86 16.13
CA GLY A 384 11.34 -4.08 16.80
C GLY A 384 11.52 -5.23 15.83
N VAL A 385 12.43 -6.15 16.15
CA VAL A 385 12.61 -7.42 15.43
C VAL A 385 12.70 -8.56 16.42
N ILE A 386 12.05 -9.66 16.06
CA ILE A 386 12.10 -10.93 16.78
C ILE A 386 12.66 -11.97 15.83
N ARG A 387 13.75 -12.62 16.25
CA ARG A 387 14.38 -13.72 15.51
C ARG A 387 13.97 -15.07 16.10
N ALA A 388 13.63 -16.02 15.25
CA ALA A 388 13.32 -17.40 15.62
C ALA A 388 14.38 -18.36 15.06
N LYS A 389 14.51 -19.56 15.64
CA LYS A 389 15.46 -20.57 15.17
C LYS A 389 15.18 -21.07 13.75
N GLN A 390 13.93 -21.00 13.32
CA GLN A 390 13.46 -21.36 11.98
C GLN A 390 12.53 -20.24 11.49
N PRO A 391 12.38 -20.05 10.17
CA PRO A 391 11.56 -18.96 9.63
C PRO A 391 10.14 -18.97 10.19
N PHE A 392 9.59 -17.79 10.47
CA PHE A 392 8.31 -17.68 11.18
C PHE A 392 7.14 -18.34 10.43
N TYR A 393 7.16 -18.30 9.09
CA TYR A 393 6.15 -18.98 8.27
C TYR A 393 6.20 -20.52 8.41
N GLU A 394 7.36 -21.11 8.71
CA GLU A 394 7.48 -22.54 8.97
C GLU A 394 6.96 -22.94 10.34
N VAL A 395 7.12 -22.06 11.33
CA VAL A 395 6.62 -22.27 12.70
C VAL A 395 5.09 -22.45 12.70
N PHE A 396 4.39 -21.81 11.77
CA PHE A 396 2.94 -21.63 11.83
C PHE A 396 2.14 -22.21 10.66
N GLN A 397 2.73 -23.13 9.87
CA GLN A 397 2.13 -23.71 8.65
C GLN A 397 0.69 -24.25 8.81
N SER A 398 0.28 -24.63 10.02
CA SER A 398 -1.06 -25.19 10.30
C SER A 398 -2.09 -24.18 10.79
N GLN A 399 -1.70 -22.97 11.17
CA GLN A 399 -2.58 -21.97 11.77
C GLN A 399 -2.83 -20.83 10.79
N LYS A 400 -4.07 -20.70 10.32
CA LYS A 400 -4.43 -19.73 9.27
C LYS A 400 -4.47 -18.27 9.73
N ASP A 401 -4.69 -18.04 11.02
CA ASP A 401 -4.83 -16.70 11.62
C ASP A 401 -4.21 -16.70 13.02
N LEU A 402 -2.90 -16.47 13.07
CA LEU A 402 -2.21 -16.15 14.31
C LEU A 402 -2.04 -14.66 14.43
N TYR A 403 -2.07 -14.18 15.66
CA TYR A 403 -1.89 -12.78 15.98
C TYR A 403 -0.76 -12.65 16.99
N PHE A 404 0.26 -11.89 16.62
CA PHE A 404 1.22 -11.40 17.58
C PHE A 404 0.61 -10.22 18.29
N TYR A 405 0.51 -10.29 19.61
CA TYR A 405 -0.14 -9.26 20.41
C TYR A 405 0.81 -8.78 21.49
N LEU A 406 1.28 -7.54 21.38
CA LEU A 406 2.06 -6.88 22.39
C LEU A 406 1.11 -6.22 23.38
N MET A 407 0.82 -6.89 24.49
CA MET A 407 0.01 -6.31 25.54
C MET A 407 0.80 -5.18 26.22
N ASP A 408 0.28 -3.97 26.14
CA ASP A 408 0.82 -2.83 26.87
C ASP A 408 0.29 -2.84 28.31
N VAL A 409 1.20 -2.94 29.28
CA VAL A 409 0.93 -2.95 30.72
C VAL A 409 1.51 -1.72 31.43
N SER A 410 1.70 -0.63 30.68
CA SER A 410 2.15 0.65 31.22
C SER A 410 1.15 1.23 32.23
N ALA A 411 1.59 2.20 33.03
CA ALA A 411 0.85 2.65 34.20
C ALA A 411 -0.52 3.27 33.84
N SER A 412 -0.59 3.97 32.70
CA SER A 412 -1.84 4.48 32.16
C SER A 412 -2.64 3.34 31.51
N LYS A 413 -3.61 2.78 32.24
CA LYS A 413 -4.44 1.62 31.83
C LYS A 413 -5.38 1.88 30.63
N GLU A 414 -5.20 2.98 29.90
CA GLU A 414 -6.12 3.41 28.84
C GLU A 414 -5.94 2.61 27.54
N ARG A 415 -4.82 1.89 27.38
CA ARG A 415 -4.48 1.10 26.18
C ARG A 415 -4.64 -0.39 26.42
N SER A 416 -5.19 -1.09 25.44
CA SER A 416 -5.17 -2.54 25.38
C SER A 416 -4.34 -2.98 24.19
N GLY A 417 -3.03 -2.85 24.33
CA GLY A 417 -2.00 -3.51 23.50
C GLY A 417 -2.10 -3.31 21.99
N LEU A 418 -1.19 -3.99 21.29
CA LEU A 418 -0.98 -3.88 19.85
C LEU A 418 -1.08 -5.27 19.25
N GLY A 419 -2.10 -5.53 18.45
CA GLY A 419 -2.29 -6.79 17.75
C GLY A 419 -1.80 -6.70 16.32
N PHE A 420 -1.25 -7.79 15.78
CA PHE A 420 -0.82 -7.90 14.41
C PHE A 420 -1.09 -9.30 13.90
N LYS A 421 -1.66 -9.42 12.71
CA LYS A 421 -1.88 -10.72 12.09
C LYS A 421 -0.58 -11.24 11.48
N LEU A 422 -0.11 -12.39 11.95
CA LEU A 422 1.10 -13.04 11.45
C LEU A 422 0.79 -13.78 10.15
N HIS A 423 1.07 -13.12 9.02
CA HIS A 423 1.06 -13.69 7.68
C HIS A 423 2.16 -13.02 6.86
N MET A 424 2.76 -13.73 5.89
CA MET A 424 3.85 -13.21 5.05
C MET A 424 3.49 -11.92 4.30
N ASN A 425 2.19 -11.71 4.05
CA ASN A 425 1.65 -10.58 3.29
C ASN A 425 0.83 -9.59 4.14
N ASP A 426 0.69 -9.85 5.44
CA ASP A 426 -0.08 -8.96 6.31
C ASP A 426 0.82 -7.84 6.82
N ALA A 427 0.27 -6.63 6.88
CA ALA A 427 0.96 -5.44 7.37
C ALA A 427 0.14 -4.64 8.39
N TYR A 428 -1.08 -5.10 8.67
CA TYR A 428 -2.02 -4.38 9.50
C TYR A 428 -2.05 -4.97 10.89
N GLY A 429 -1.55 -4.19 11.83
CA GLY A 429 -1.86 -4.32 13.23
C GLY A 429 -2.70 -3.16 13.75
N TRP A 430 -3.31 -3.36 14.90
CA TRP A 430 -4.21 -2.40 15.53
C TRP A 430 -3.88 -2.24 17.00
N GLU A 431 -3.91 -1.00 17.47
CA GLU A 431 -4.05 -0.69 18.88
C GLU A 431 -5.53 -0.71 19.27
N HIS A 432 -5.86 -1.32 20.41
CA HIS A 432 -7.20 -1.22 20.99
C HIS A 432 -7.17 -0.17 22.12
N GLU A 433 -7.53 1.09 21.87
CA GLU A 433 -7.72 2.08 22.94
C GLU A 433 -9.17 2.03 23.43
N ARG A 434 -9.39 1.55 24.66
CA ARG A 434 -10.74 1.25 25.18
C ARG A 434 -11.58 2.47 25.49
N THR A 435 -10.96 3.64 25.71
CA THR A 435 -11.62 4.82 26.27
C THR A 435 -11.79 5.97 25.28
N LYS A 436 -10.94 6.09 24.25
CA LYS A 436 -10.96 7.22 23.29
C LYS A 436 -11.38 6.84 21.87
N GLY A 437 -11.36 5.54 21.53
CA GLY A 437 -11.72 5.07 20.18
C GLY A 437 -10.70 5.42 19.09
N GLU A 438 -9.54 5.99 19.45
CA GLU A 438 -8.44 6.24 18.52
C GLU A 438 -7.69 4.93 18.29
N LYS A 439 -7.61 4.48 17.04
CA LYS A 439 -6.79 3.31 16.65
C LYS A 439 -5.47 3.84 16.12
N ARG A 440 -4.35 3.44 16.73
CA ARG A 440 -3.04 3.56 16.09
C ARG A 440 -2.73 2.32 15.29
N TYR A 441 -1.94 2.56 14.25
CA TYR A 441 -1.54 1.52 13.35
C TYR A 441 -0.22 0.94 13.83
N PHE A 442 -0.26 -0.36 14.13
CA PHE A 442 0.92 -1.19 14.28
C PHE A 442 1.23 -1.80 12.92
N TRP A 443 2.51 -1.90 12.61
CA TRP A 443 3.00 -2.33 11.31
C TRP A 443 3.94 -3.48 11.52
N GLY A 444 3.85 -4.52 10.70
CA GLY A 444 4.82 -5.59 10.77
C GLY A 444 4.92 -6.36 9.47
N LYS A 445 6.03 -7.08 9.32
CA LYS A 445 6.27 -8.04 8.25
C LYS A 445 6.87 -9.30 8.84
N VAL A 446 6.50 -10.45 8.27
CA VAL A 446 6.98 -11.77 8.67
C VAL A 446 7.75 -12.39 7.51
N GLY A 447 9.04 -12.63 7.70
CA GLY A 447 9.92 -13.38 6.80
C GLY A 447 10.79 -14.37 7.58
N HIS A 448 12.10 -14.26 7.44
CA HIS A 448 13.07 -14.94 8.29
C HIS A 448 12.99 -14.48 9.75
N VAL A 449 12.65 -13.20 9.93
CA VAL A 449 12.33 -12.60 11.22
C VAL A 449 10.93 -11.99 11.22
N PHE A 450 10.41 -11.69 12.41
CA PHE A 450 9.23 -10.86 12.55
C PHE A 450 9.66 -9.45 12.93
N GLU A 451 9.43 -8.51 12.03
CA GLU A 451 9.75 -7.10 12.24
C GLU A 451 8.48 -6.27 12.40
N PHE A 452 8.59 -5.17 13.12
CA PHE A 452 7.48 -4.26 13.32
C PHE A 452 7.86 -2.83 13.62
N LYS A 453 6.90 -1.92 13.42
CA LYS A 453 6.96 -0.54 13.89
C LYS A 453 5.67 -0.10 14.60
N ILE A 454 5.83 0.75 15.61
CA ILE A 454 4.77 1.26 16.49
C ILE A 454 4.89 2.79 16.56
N ASP A 455 3.81 3.50 16.25
CA ASP A 455 3.71 4.94 16.47
C ASP A 455 3.52 5.26 17.97
N LEU A 456 4.53 5.90 18.56
CA LEU A 456 4.55 6.31 19.97
C LEU A 456 4.21 7.80 20.16
N SER A 457 3.89 8.55 19.11
CA SER A 457 3.82 10.01 19.12
C SER A 457 2.90 10.61 20.19
N SER A 458 1.84 9.89 20.51
CA SER A 458 0.85 10.31 21.49
C SER A 458 0.80 9.32 22.67
N HIS A 459 1.86 8.54 22.90
CA HIS A 459 1.96 7.61 24.03
C HIS A 459 2.05 8.40 25.34
N PRO A 460 1.18 8.15 26.34
CA PRO A 460 1.07 8.98 27.53
C PRO A 460 2.15 8.71 28.57
N ASP A 461 2.65 7.48 28.65
CA ASP A 461 3.69 7.11 29.62
C ASP A 461 5.09 7.35 29.04
N SER A 462 6.06 7.60 29.93
CA SER A 462 7.49 7.75 29.59
C SER A 462 8.20 6.44 29.27
N ASP A 463 7.54 5.31 29.47
CA ASP A 463 8.02 3.98 29.15
C ASP A 463 6.88 3.13 28.60
N LEU A 464 7.22 2.28 27.64
CA LEU A 464 6.32 1.28 27.08
C LEU A 464 6.65 -0.08 27.70
N LYS A 465 5.65 -0.73 28.31
CA LYS A 465 5.81 -2.04 28.95
C LYS A 465 5.08 -3.10 28.17
N LEU A 466 5.81 -3.88 27.38
CA LEU A 466 5.23 -4.86 26.47
C LEU A 466 5.32 -6.27 27.02
N ILE A 467 4.20 -6.99 26.95
CA ILE A 467 4.13 -8.44 27.14
C ILE A 467 3.71 -9.06 25.80
N PRO A 468 4.63 -9.72 25.09
CA PRO A 468 4.29 -10.40 23.85
C PRO A 468 3.45 -11.65 24.12
N LEU A 469 2.33 -11.72 23.42
CA LEU A 469 1.37 -12.80 23.42
C LEU A 469 1.22 -13.33 21.99
N LEU A 470 0.95 -14.61 21.87
CA LEU A 470 0.55 -15.24 20.62
C LEU A 470 -0.89 -15.71 20.76
N ASN A 471 -1.77 -15.11 19.97
CA ASN A 471 -3.21 -15.39 19.96
C ASN A 471 -3.58 -16.10 18.66
N GLY A 472 -4.60 -16.97 18.71
CA GLY A 472 -5.28 -17.44 17.51
C GLY A 472 -6.48 -16.56 17.21
N SER A 473 -7.26 -16.91 16.19
CA SER A 473 -8.44 -16.12 15.79
C SER A 473 -9.56 -16.05 16.84
N LYS A 474 -9.58 -16.97 17.82
CA LYS A 474 -10.55 -16.98 18.93
C LYS A 474 -9.93 -17.57 20.21
N GLY A 475 -10.44 -17.17 21.37
CA GLY A 475 -10.08 -17.75 22.66
C GLY A 475 -8.90 -17.07 23.36
N PRO A 476 -8.45 -17.59 24.51
CA PRO A 476 -7.31 -17.03 25.25
C PRO A 476 -6.00 -17.22 24.47
N SER A 477 -4.98 -16.44 24.83
CA SER A 477 -3.63 -16.54 24.25
C SER A 477 -3.11 -17.98 24.26
N PHE A 478 -2.61 -18.43 23.12
CA PHE A 478 -1.99 -19.75 22.97
C PHE A 478 -0.59 -19.76 23.53
N GLY A 479 0.08 -18.60 23.53
CA GLY A 479 1.35 -18.45 24.21
C GLY A 479 1.66 -17.05 24.72
N GLN A 480 2.61 -16.99 25.66
CA GLN A 480 3.11 -15.76 26.29
C GLN A 480 4.62 -15.86 26.50
N TRP A 481 5.34 -14.74 26.45
CA TRP A 481 6.76 -14.75 26.78
C TRP A 481 6.98 -15.05 28.27
N ASP A 482 7.96 -15.93 28.54
CA ASP A 482 8.41 -16.36 29.87
C ASP A 482 9.33 -15.32 30.55
N TYR A 483 9.06 -14.04 30.35
CA TYR A 483 9.55 -13.05 31.27
C TYR A 483 8.49 -12.89 32.33
N ALA A 484 8.79 -13.24 33.58
CA ALA A 484 7.97 -12.83 34.73
C ALA A 484 7.84 -11.29 34.88
N SER A 485 8.34 -10.49 33.91
CA SER A 485 8.35 -9.04 33.87
C SER A 485 8.22 -8.52 32.43
N PRO A 486 7.46 -7.44 32.17
CA PRO A 486 7.31 -6.89 30.83
C PRO A 486 8.64 -6.36 30.26
N ILE A 487 8.78 -6.39 28.93
CA ILE A 487 9.83 -5.66 28.22
C ILE A 487 9.59 -4.18 28.45
N THR A 488 10.50 -3.52 29.16
CA THR A 488 10.39 -2.08 29.43
C THR A 488 11.26 -1.33 28.45
N ILE A 489 10.63 -0.51 27.62
CA ILE A 489 11.26 0.30 26.59
C ILE A 489 11.10 1.76 26.99
N PRO A 490 12.18 2.49 27.33
CA PRO A 490 12.08 3.90 27.65
C PRO A 490 11.69 4.69 26.40
N ILE A 491 10.65 5.52 26.50
CA ILE A 491 10.25 6.45 25.44
C ILE A 491 10.99 7.77 25.72
N PRO A 492 11.87 8.22 24.81
CA PRO A 492 12.57 9.49 25.00
C PRO A 492 11.55 10.62 25.22
N LEU A 493 11.66 11.31 26.35
CA LEU A 493 10.93 12.55 26.59
C LEU A 493 11.65 13.63 25.77
N TRP A 494 10.92 14.28 24.87
CA TRP A 494 11.45 15.36 24.03
C TRP A 494 11.13 16.72 24.65
#